data_AF-A0A1R0H624-F1
#
_entry.id   AF-A0A1R0H624-F1
#
_cell.length_a   1.000
_cell.length_b   1.000
_cell.length_c   1.000
_cell.angle_alpha   90.00
_cell.angle_beta   90.00
_cell.angle_gamma   90.00
#
_symmetry.space_group_name_H-M   'P 1'
#
loop_
_entity.id
_entity.type
_entity.pdbx_description
1 polymer ?
#
loop_
_entity_poly.entity_id
_entity_poly.type
_entity_poly.pdbx_seq_one_letter_code
_entity_poly.pdbx_strand_id
1 'polypeptide(L)' 'MNQESVSKILAEILVGCLRRLQCWAMTGIFDEFQRFTSNRINVADQEFIEAFDFPVKLKEKNTPPWFQE' A
#
# COMPACT_ATOMS: atom_id res chain seq x y z
N MET A 1 8.20 -15.21 -14.38
CA MET A 1 8.32 -14.03 -13.50
C MET A 1 9.72 -14.05 -12.93
N ASN A 2 10.51 -13.01 -13.12
CA ASN A 2 11.87 -12.94 -12.58
C ASN A 2 11.80 -12.60 -11.09
N GLN A 3 12.79 -13.05 -10.30
CA GLN A 3 12.89 -12.76 -8.86
C GLN A 3 12.73 -11.25 -8.56
N GLU A 4 13.29 -10.40 -9.42
CA GLU A 4 13.22 -8.95 -9.33
C GLU A 4 11.79 -8.40 -9.53
N SER A 5 10.96 -9.07 -10.34
CA SER A 5 9.55 -8.70 -10.55
C SER A 5 8.70 -9.03 -9.33
N VAL A 6 8.97 -10.16 -8.66
CA VAL A 6 8.25 -10.57 -7.45
C VAL A 6 8.56 -9.62 -6.29
N SER A 7 9.83 -9.22 -6.12
CA SER A 7 10.24 -8.28 -5.09
C SER A 7 9.60 -6.89 -5.23
N LYS A 8 9.36 -6.42 -6.47
CA LYS A 8 8.72 -5.12 -6.73
C LYS A 8 7.23 -5.11 -6.36
N ILE A 9 6.50 -6.16 -6.72
CA ILE A 9 5.06 -6.29 -6.38
C ILE A 9 4.83 -6.27 -4.86
N LEU A 10 5.70 -6.96 -4.11
CA LEU A 10 5.60 -6.99 -2.64
C LEU A 10 5.83 -5.61 -1.99
N ALA A 11 6.73 -4.80 -2.57
CA ALA A 11 6.98 -3.44 -2.07
C ALA A 11 5.77 -2.52 -2.30
N GLU A 12 5.09 -2.66 -3.44
CA GLU A 12 3.92 -1.86 -3.79
C GLU A 12 2.72 -2.19 -2.91
N ILE A 13 2.47 -3.47 -2.63
CA ILE A 13 1.38 -3.90 -1.73
C ILE A 13 1.63 -3.36 -0.31
N LEU A 14 2.88 -3.40 0.15
CA LEU A 14 3.25 -2.83 1.45
C LEU A 14 2.96 -1.32 1.52
N VAL A 15 3.28 -0.58 0.46
CA VAL A 15 2.98 0.86 0.37
C VAL A 15 1.46 1.09 0.37
N GLY A 16 0.69 0.29 -0.38
CA GLY A 16 -0.78 0.37 -0.38
C GLY A 16 -1.39 0.17 1.02
N CYS A 17 -0.91 -0.84 1.76
CA CYS A 17 -1.31 -1.07 3.15
C CYS A 17 -0.91 0.09 4.07
N LEU A 18 0.28 0.67 3.87
CA LEU A 18 0.71 1.84 4.63
C LEU A 18 -0.24 3.03 4.39
N ARG A 19 -0.57 3.34 3.13
CA ARG A 19 -1.54 4.41 2.79
C ARG A 19 -2.91 4.18 3.39
N ARG A 20 -3.34 2.91 3.46
CA ARG A 20 -4.59 2.53 4.13
C ARG A 20 -4.57 2.90 5.62
N LEU A 21 -3.44 2.71 6.30
CA LEU A 21 -3.26 3.13 7.70
C LEU A 21 -3.19 4.67 7.86
N GLN A 22 -2.77 5.39 6.81
CA GLN A 22 -2.82 6.86 6.77
C GLN A 22 -4.23 7.40 6.43
N CYS A 23 -5.24 6.53 6.33
CA CYS A 23 -6.61 6.89 5.96
C CYS A 23 -6.75 7.58 4.59
N TRP A 24 -5.85 7.29 3.64
CA TRP A 24 -5.98 7.78 2.27
C TRP A 24 -7.22 7.20 1.58
N ALA A 25 -7.79 7.96 0.63
CA ALA A 25 -8.91 7.51 -0.18
C ALA A 25 -8.48 6.35 -1.10
N MET A 26 -9.30 5.30 -1.22
CA MET A 26 -8.98 4.12 -2.04
C MET A 26 -8.64 4.45 -3.49
N THR A 27 -9.34 5.43 -4.06
CA THR A 27 -9.07 5.92 -5.42
C THR A 27 -7.66 6.48 -5.56
N GLY A 28 -7.16 7.22 -4.55
CA GLY A 28 -5.79 7.74 -4.54
C GLY A 28 -4.75 6.65 -4.33
N ILE A 29 -5.04 5.66 -3.48
CA ILE A 29 -4.17 4.50 -3.27
C ILE A 29 -4.01 3.71 -4.57
N PHE A 30 -5.11 3.44 -5.28
CA PHE A 30 -5.06 2.69 -6.53
C PHE A 30 -4.44 3.46 -7.70
N ASP A 31 -4.59 4.79 -7.74
CA ASP A 31 -3.89 5.64 -8.72
C ASP A 31 -2.36 5.60 -8.50
N GLU A 32 -1.93 5.72 -7.23
CA GLU A 32 -0.51 5.58 -6.86
C GLU A 32 0.00 4.18 -7.21
N PHE A 33 -0.72 3.14 -6.81
CA PHE A 33 -0.37 1.74 -7.07
C PHE A 33 -0.21 1.47 -8.58
N GLN A 34 -1.18 1.91 -9.40
CA GLN A 34 -1.14 1.78 -10.85
C GLN A 34 0.08 2.42 -11.49
N ARG A 35 0.47 3.58 -10.96
CA ARG A 35 1.58 4.37 -11.50
C ARG A 35 2.94 3.71 -11.27
N PHE A 36 3.09 2.93 -10.21
CA PHE A 36 4.36 2.27 -9.87
C PHE A 36 4.44 0.83 -10.38
N THR A 37 3.32 0.13 -10.49
CA THR A 37 3.27 -1.25 -11.02
C THR A 37 3.54 -1.28 -12.52
N SER A 38 4.80 -1.52 -12.89
CA SER A 38 5.22 -1.52 -14.30
C SER A 38 4.76 -2.77 -15.09
N ASN A 39 4.14 -3.77 -14.45
CA ASN A 39 3.81 -5.03 -15.12
C ASN A 39 2.62 -5.76 -14.47
N ARG A 40 1.41 -5.45 -14.96
CA ARG A 40 0.10 -6.04 -14.59
C ARG A 40 -0.20 -6.10 -13.10
N ILE A 41 -1.05 -5.18 -12.69
CA ILE A 41 -1.77 -5.24 -11.42
C ILE A 41 -2.72 -6.42 -11.46
N ASN A 42 -2.61 -7.33 -10.50
CA ASN A 42 -3.67 -8.30 -10.29
C ASN A 42 -4.77 -7.68 -9.45
N VAL A 43 -6.02 -7.99 -9.80
CA VAL A 43 -7.19 -7.61 -9.00
C VAL A 43 -7.03 -8.09 -7.55
N ALA A 44 -6.42 -9.25 -7.35
CA ALA A 44 -6.10 -9.79 -6.03
C ALA A 44 -5.21 -8.87 -5.17
N ASP A 45 -4.32 -8.08 -5.78
CA ASP A 45 -3.47 -7.14 -5.04
C ASP A 45 -4.28 -5.93 -4.54
N GLN A 46 -5.24 -5.46 -5.35
CA GLN A 46 -6.17 -4.39 -4.97
C GLN A 46 -7.13 -4.87 -3.88
N GLU A 47 -7.69 -6.08 -4.04
CA GLU A 47 -8.55 -6.73 -3.05
C GLU A 47 -7.83 -6.94 -1.72
N PHE A 48 -6.54 -7.29 -1.75
CA PHE A 48 -5.73 -7.43 -0.55
C PHE A 48 -5.58 -6.09 0.20
N ILE A 49 -5.25 -5.02 -0.51
CA ILE A 49 -5.15 -3.67 0.08
C ILE A 49 -6.51 -3.22 0.63
N GLU A 50 -7.61 -3.57 -0.04
CA GLU A 50 -8.96 -3.26 0.40
C GLU A 50 -9.35 -3.99 1.68
N ALA A 51 -9.04 -5.27 1.74
CA ALA A 51 -9.26 -6.11 2.91
C ALA A 51 -8.30 -5.82 4.07
N PHE A 52 -7.27 -4.99 3.87
CA PHE A 52 -6.33 -4.60 4.91
C PHE A 52 -7.00 -3.61 5.89
N ASP A 53 -7.76 -4.17 6.83
CA ASP A 53 -8.38 -3.47 7.95
C ASP A 53 -7.73 -3.90 9.26
N PHE A 54 -6.53 -3.38 9.52
CA PHE A 54 -5.84 -3.60 10.77
C PHE A 54 -5.85 -2.29 11.58
N PRO A 55 -6.56 -2.23 12.74
CA PRO A 55 -6.49 -1.07 13.61
C PRO A 55 -5.12 -1.03 14.29
N VAL A 56 -4.14 -0.43 13.60
CA VAL A 56 -2.80 -0.21 14.16
C VAL A 56 -2.89 0.97 15.13
N LYS A 57 -2.83 0.68 16.43
CA LYS A 57 -2.67 1.71 17.46
C LYS A 57 -1.25 2.26 17.43
N LEU A 58 -1.04 3.27 16.60
CA LEU A 58 0.21 4.01 16.61
C LEU A 58 0.30 4.83 17.89
N LYS A 59 1.37 4.62 18.65
CA LYS A 59 1.68 5.49 19.79
C LYS A 59 2.13 6.82 19.22
N GLU A 60 1.46 7.91 19.59
CA GLU A 60 1.78 9.27 19.13
C GLU A 60 3.28 9.59 19.21
N LYS A 61 3.95 9.12 20.26
CA LYS A 61 5.39 9.30 20.50
C LYS A 61 6.31 8.75 19.38
N ASN A 62 5.90 7.73 18.65
CA ASN A 62 6.71 7.06 17.63
C ASN A 62 6.20 7.30 16.21
N THR A 63 5.22 8.18 16.04
CA THR A 63 4.65 8.47 14.73
C THR A 63 5.52 9.52 14.04
N PRO A 64 6.20 9.17 12.94
CA PRO A 64 7.02 10.15 12.24
C PRO A 64 6.13 11.20 11.55
N PRO A 65 6.62 12.43 11.32
CA PRO A 65 5.81 13.51 10.74
C PRO A 65 5.14 13.15 9.41
N TRP A 66 5.85 12.40 8.55
CA TRP A 66 5.36 11.97 7.24
C TRP A 66 4.22 10.95 7.30
N PHE A 67 3.95 10.34 8.47
CA PHE A 67 2.90 9.35 8.59
C PHE A 67 1.50 9.97 8.60
N GLN A 68 1.36 11.22 9.03
CA GLN A 68 0.08 11.92 9.10
C GLN A 68 -0.19 12.80 7.86
N GLU A 69 0.65 12.70 6.82
CA GLU A 69 0.48 13.42 5.54
C GLU A 69 -0.64 12.86 4.66
#